data_AF-A0A7W9QM56-F1
#
_entry.id   AF-A0A7W9QM56-F1
#
_cell.length_a   1.000
_cell.length_b   1.000
_cell.length_c   1.000
_cell.angle_alpha   90.00
_cell.angle_beta   90.00
_cell.angle_gamma   90.00
#
_symmetry.space_group_name_H-M   'P 1'
#
loop_
_entity.id
_entity.type
_entity.pdbx_description
1 polymer ?
#
loop_
_entity_poly.entity_id
_entity_poly.type
_entity_poly.pdbx_seq_one_letter_code
_entity_poly.pdbx_strand_id
1 'polypeptide(L)'
;MPASSPALADRLGQWIDWNRAVAVSRALDGKLPEPAEDAPEVPEPSALEAECGRVRAALEESIALDIAKETGKPVGKRQHDPDAPIEYAPFRQRYLALQRSMLTATGRLRGLLRDALVPLSPDMARLAEVDAVMELTLSPREQSLLATVPNLLEAHFQRLRAAAAAHAPDPSLTDVSPAPSDTAWLDLFRQDLHSVLRAELDVRFHPIEALLAALRSR
;
A
#
# COMPACT_ATOMS: atom_id res chain seq x y z
N MET A 1 -9.27 30.87 -6.09
CA MET A 1 -9.03 29.47 -6.47
C MET A 1 -8.05 29.45 -7.63
N PRO A 2 -6.84 28.88 -7.51
CA PRO A 2 -6.04 28.63 -8.70
C PRO A 2 -6.82 27.66 -9.61
N ALA A 3 -6.89 27.97 -10.90
CA ALA A 3 -7.63 27.14 -11.86
C ALA A 3 -6.95 25.76 -11.98
N SER A 4 -7.74 24.70 -11.84
CA SER A 4 -7.29 23.34 -12.11
C SER A 4 -6.76 23.24 -13.53
N SER A 5 -5.62 22.56 -13.74
CA SER A 5 -5.09 22.35 -15.08
C SER A 5 -6.09 21.52 -15.91
N PRO A 6 -6.46 21.94 -17.13
CA PRO A 6 -7.42 21.21 -17.97
C PRO A 6 -7.02 19.74 -18.18
N ALA A 7 -5.71 19.45 -18.22
CA ALA A 7 -5.19 18.09 -18.34
C ALA A 7 -5.51 17.18 -17.14
N LEU A 8 -5.65 17.73 -15.93
CA LEU A 8 -6.06 16.96 -14.75
C LEU A 8 -7.55 16.64 -14.81
N ALA A 9 -8.37 17.63 -15.17
CA ALA A 9 -9.81 17.46 -15.32
C ALA A 9 -10.14 16.41 -16.40
N ASP A 10 -9.45 16.45 -17.54
CA ASP A 10 -9.62 15.46 -18.61
C ASP A 10 -9.25 14.04 -18.16
N ARG A 11 -8.15 13.88 -17.41
CA ARG A 11 -7.77 12.57 -16.86
C ARG A 11 -8.76 12.06 -15.82
N LEU A 12 -9.22 12.92 -14.91
CA LEU A 12 -10.25 12.55 -13.93
C LEU A 12 -11.57 12.20 -14.61
N GLY A 13 -11.94 12.90 -15.68
CA GLY A 13 -13.13 12.60 -16.49
C GLY A 13 -13.07 11.22 -17.17
N GLN A 14 -11.88 10.70 -17.45
CA GLN A 14 -11.70 9.32 -17.94
C GLN A 14 -11.82 8.27 -16.83
N TRP A 15 -11.71 8.68 -15.56
CA TRP A 15 -11.60 7.75 -14.42
C TRP A 15 -12.87 7.69 -13.59
N ILE A 16 -13.68 8.74 -13.65
CA ILE A 16 -14.88 8.93 -12.85
C ILE A 16 -16.08 8.83 -13.78
N ASP A 17 -16.89 7.77 -13.63
CA ASP A 17 -18.16 7.67 -14.35
C ASP A 17 -19.12 8.79 -13.92
N TRP A 18 -20.14 9.06 -14.75
CA TRP A 18 -21.10 10.12 -14.49
C TRP A 18 -21.76 10.04 -13.11
N ASN A 19 -22.08 8.84 -12.63
CA ASN A 19 -22.73 8.67 -11.33
C ASN A 19 -21.80 9.08 -10.18
N ARG A 20 -20.51 8.72 -10.28
CA ARG A 20 -19.49 9.14 -9.32
C ARG A 20 -19.20 10.64 -9.41
N ALA A 21 -19.22 11.22 -10.60
CA ALA A 21 -19.04 12.66 -10.76
C ALA A 21 -20.15 13.47 -10.07
N VAL A 22 -21.40 13.00 -10.16
CA VAL A 22 -22.54 13.57 -9.42
C VAL A 22 -22.35 13.42 -7.91
N ALA A 23 -21.84 12.27 -7.44
CA ALA A 23 -21.56 12.09 -6.02
C ALA A 23 -20.49 13.08 -5.51
N VAL A 24 -19.41 13.29 -6.25
CA VAL A 24 -18.36 14.27 -5.92
C VAL A 24 -18.91 15.70 -5.90
N SER A 25 -19.72 16.08 -6.90
CA SER A 25 -20.35 17.40 -6.92
C SER A 25 -21.29 17.61 -5.73
N ARG A 26 -22.06 16.58 -5.33
CA ARG A 26 -22.88 16.63 -4.11
C ARG A 26 -22.05 16.71 -2.83
N ALA A 27 -20.92 16.03 -2.77
CA ALA A 27 -20.01 16.12 -1.62
C ALA A 27 -19.48 17.55 -1.45
N LEU A 28 -19.22 18.27 -2.54
CA LEU A 28 -18.74 19.64 -2.53
C LEU A 28 -19.84 20.67 -2.19
N ASP A 29 -20.99 20.61 -2.86
CA ASP A 29 -22.00 21.68 -2.82
C ASP A 29 -23.29 21.29 -2.06
N GLY A 30 -23.47 20.01 -1.75
CA GLY A 30 -24.71 19.48 -1.16
C GLY A 30 -24.84 19.71 0.35
N LYS A 31 -26.04 19.52 0.90
CA LYS A 31 -26.27 19.55 2.35
C LYS A 31 -25.48 18.39 3.01
N LEU A 32 -24.71 18.69 4.04
CA LEU A 32 -24.00 17.67 4.82
C LEU A 32 -25.00 16.83 5.64
N PRO A 33 -24.69 15.55 5.87
CA PRO A 33 -25.42 14.74 6.86
C PRO A 33 -25.42 15.45 8.22
N GLU A 34 -26.54 15.42 8.93
CA GLU A 34 -26.59 15.97 10.28
C GLU A 34 -25.76 15.10 11.24
N PRO A 35 -24.98 15.71 12.15
CA PRO A 35 -24.20 14.95 13.13
C PRO A 35 -25.12 14.06 13.96
N ALA A 36 -24.66 12.84 14.28
CA ALA A 36 -25.38 11.99 15.22
C ALA A 36 -25.42 12.65 16.61
N GLU A 37 -26.59 12.63 17.27
CA GLU A 37 -26.79 13.26 18.59
C GLU A 37 -25.93 12.61 19.70
N ASP A 38 -25.57 11.33 19.54
CA ASP A 38 -24.70 10.56 20.45
C ASP A 38 -23.30 10.29 19.84
N ALA A 39 -22.66 11.33 19.29
CA ALA A 39 -21.30 11.19 18.79
C ALA A 39 -20.31 10.92 19.95
N PRO A 40 -19.47 9.86 19.87
CA PRO A 40 -18.45 9.62 20.88
C PRO A 40 -17.46 10.80 20.96
N GLU A 41 -16.85 10.97 22.14
CA GLU A 41 -15.85 12.01 22.36
C GLU A 41 -14.72 11.90 21.33
N VAL A 42 -14.40 13.03 20.70
CA VAL A 42 -13.36 13.11 19.66
C VAL A 42 -12.00 12.87 20.31
N PRO A 43 -11.23 11.86 19.87
CA PRO A 43 -9.90 11.65 20.40
C PRO A 43 -9.01 12.86 20.14
N GLU A 44 -8.12 13.18 21.09
CA GLU A 44 -7.13 14.24 20.91
C GLU A 44 -6.28 14.01 19.64
N PRO A 45 -5.91 15.05 18.87
CA PRO A 45 -5.13 14.90 17.65
C PRO A 45 -3.82 14.14 17.86
N SER A 46 -3.15 14.34 19.00
CA SER A 46 -1.92 13.60 19.34
C SER A 46 -2.17 12.10 19.50
N ALA A 47 -3.34 11.68 19.98
CA ALA A 47 -3.70 10.27 20.07
C ALA A 47 -3.98 9.66 18.69
N LEU A 48 -4.63 10.42 17.79
CA LEU A 48 -4.86 10.02 16.40
C LEU A 48 -3.54 9.90 15.62
N GLU A 49 -2.63 10.84 15.82
CA GLU A 49 -1.28 10.80 15.24
C GLU A 49 -0.49 9.59 15.73
N ALA A 50 -0.53 9.32 17.05
CA ALA A 50 0.11 8.15 17.63
C ALA A 50 -0.50 6.85 17.07
N GLU A 51 -1.81 6.77 16.91
CA GLU A 51 -2.49 5.62 16.28
C GLU A 51 -2.02 5.40 14.84
N CYS A 52 -2.00 6.46 14.03
CA CYS A 52 -1.54 6.37 12.64
C CYS A 52 -0.07 5.93 12.57
N GLY A 53 0.80 6.50 13.42
CA GLY A 53 2.21 6.13 13.51
C GLY A 53 2.40 4.67 13.93
N ARG A 54 1.64 4.19 14.92
CA ARG A 54 1.69 2.78 15.36
C ARG A 54 1.27 1.83 14.25
N VAL A 55 0.19 2.13 13.55
CA VAL A 55 -0.29 1.29 12.44
C VAL A 55 0.71 1.28 11.28
N ARG A 56 1.30 2.43 10.93
CA ARG A 56 2.36 2.48 9.91
C ARG A 56 3.54 1.61 10.31
N ALA A 57 4.04 1.76 11.54
CA ALA A 57 5.16 0.98 12.05
C ALA A 57 4.85 -0.53 12.03
N ALA A 58 3.64 -0.95 12.41
CA ALA A 58 3.23 -2.36 12.38
C ALA A 58 3.17 -2.93 10.94
N LEU A 59 2.75 -2.13 9.96
CA LEU A 59 2.77 -2.53 8.55
C LEU A 59 4.20 -2.61 8.01
N GLU A 60 5.06 -1.64 8.34
CA GLU A 60 6.49 -1.65 7.99
C GLU A 60 7.22 -2.85 8.61
N GLU A 61 6.94 -3.17 9.88
CA GLU A 61 7.44 -4.37 10.55
C GLU A 61 6.94 -5.65 9.87
N SER A 62 5.67 -5.68 9.46
CA SER A 62 5.11 -6.81 8.71
C SER A 62 5.82 -7.04 7.38
N ILE A 63 6.22 -5.97 6.69
CA ILE A 63 7.06 -6.02 5.48
C ILE A 63 8.48 -6.49 5.82
N ALA A 64 9.07 -6.01 6.92
CA ALA A 64 10.45 -6.34 7.30
C ALA A 64 10.63 -7.77 7.82
N LEU A 65 9.66 -8.30 8.58
CA LEU A 65 9.68 -9.68 9.08
C LEU A 65 9.70 -10.71 7.95
N ASP A 66 9.28 -10.32 6.75
CA ASP A 66 9.33 -11.16 5.56
C ASP A 66 10.74 -11.27 5.00
N ILE A 67 11.52 -10.18 5.02
CA ILE A 67 12.97 -10.24 4.73
C ILE A 67 13.60 -11.36 5.56
N ALA A 68 13.38 -11.36 6.87
CA ALA A 68 14.02 -12.31 7.77
C ALA A 68 13.58 -13.78 7.57
N LYS A 69 12.31 -14.00 7.17
CA LYS A 69 11.79 -15.34 6.87
C LYS A 69 12.25 -15.84 5.50
N GLU A 70 12.40 -14.92 4.54
CA GLU A 70 12.84 -15.22 3.18
C GLU A 70 14.37 -15.34 3.07
N THR A 71 15.16 -14.61 3.86
CA THR A 71 16.64 -14.64 3.87
C THR A 71 17.25 -15.74 4.74
N GLY A 72 16.45 -16.65 5.31
CA GLY A 72 16.95 -17.89 5.92
C GLY A 72 17.52 -17.78 7.34
N LYS A 73 16.65 -17.77 8.34
CA LYS A 73 16.88 -18.61 9.53
C LYS A 73 15.83 -19.73 9.55
N PRO A 74 16.22 -21.01 9.61
CA PRO A 74 15.28 -22.12 9.53
C PRO A 74 14.47 -22.16 10.83
N VAL A 75 13.29 -21.55 10.84
CA VAL A 75 12.32 -21.76 11.89
C VAL A 75 11.61 -23.08 11.60
N GLY A 76 12.20 -24.16 12.13
CA GLY A 76 11.57 -25.47 12.29
C GLY A 76 11.65 -26.38 11.06
N LYS A 77 12.46 -27.44 11.19
CA LYS A 77 12.41 -28.74 10.49
C LYS A 77 11.50 -28.85 9.25
N ARG A 78 11.71 -28.03 8.22
CA ARG A 78 11.35 -28.39 6.86
C ARG A 78 12.63 -28.86 6.21
N GLN A 79 12.67 -30.14 5.83
CA GLN A 79 13.69 -30.67 4.94
C GLN A 79 13.55 -29.88 3.64
N HIS A 80 14.27 -28.77 3.52
CA HIS A 80 14.41 -28.06 2.26
C HIS A 80 15.46 -28.84 1.49
N ASP A 81 15.01 -29.54 0.44
CA ASP A 81 15.92 -30.06 -0.56
C ASP A 81 16.68 -28.86 -1.16
N PRO A 82 18.00 -28.76 -0.99
CA PRO A 82 18.78 -27.62 -1.47
C PRO A 82 18.76 -27.49 -3.00
N ASP A 83 18.33 -28.53 -3.73
CA ASP A 83 18.17 -28.53 -5.19
C ASP A 83 16.74 -28.19 -5.66
N ALA A 84 15.79 -27.97 -4.74
CA ALA A 84 14.43 -27.61 -5.14
C ALA A 84 14.40 -26.20 -5.79
N PRO A 85 13.80 -26.07 -6.99
CA PRO A 85 13.77 -24.79 -7.68
C PRO A 85 12.98 -23.74 -6.90
N ILE A 86 13.55 -22.54 -6.77
CA ILE A 86 12.89 -21.41 -6.10
C ILE A 86 11.75 -20.91 -6.98
N GLU A 87 10.53 -20.94 -6.44
CA GLU A 87 9.30 -20.56 -7.14
C GLU A 87 8.82 -19.16 -6.75
N TYR A 88 8.13 -18.49 -7.68
CA TYR A 88 7.55 -17.15 -7.45
C TYR A 88 6.25 -17.17 -6.62
N ALA A 89 5.51 -18.28 -6.62
CA ALA A 89 4.17 -18.37 -6.03
C ALA A 89 4.10 -17.96 -4.54
N PRO A 90 5.06 -18.30 -3.66
CA PRO A 90 5.06 -17.85 -2.27
C PRO A 90 5.18 -16.32 -2.14
N PHE A 91 6.06 -15.68 -2.91
CA PHE A 91 6.21 -14.21 -2.93
C PHE A 91 4.92 -13.53 -3.39
N ARG A 92 4.27 -14.07 -4.42
CA ARG A 92 2.98 -13.57 -4.93
C ARG A 92 1.88 -13.64 -3.86
N GLN A 93 1.73 -14.79 -3.20
CA GLN A 93 0.74 -14.97 -2.14
C GLN A 93 0.98 -14.00 -0.98
N ARG A 94 2.25 -13.80 -0.62
CA ARG A 94 2.63 -12.88 0.46
C ARG A 94 2.36 -11.42 0.10
N TYR A 95 2.74 -10.98 -1.09
CA TYR A 95 2.44 -9.64 -1.59
C TYR A 95 0.95 -9.33 -1.49
N LEU A 96 0.10 -10.24 -2.00
CA LEU A 96 -1.35 -10.07 -1.97
C LEU A 96 -1.90 -10.02 -0.53
N ALA A 97 -1.28 -10.73 0.42
CA ALA A 97 -1.67 -10.67 1.83
C ALA A 97 -1.34 -9.31 2.46
N LEU A 98 -0.14 -8.78 2.21
CA LEU A 98 0.25 -7.46 2.68
C LEU A 98 -0.61 -6.36 2.05
N GLN A 99 -0.87 -6.44 0.75
CA GLN A 99 -1.73 -5.49 0.03
C GLN A 99 -3.14 -5.40 0.65
N ARG A 100 -3.75 -6.55 0.99
CA ARG A 100 -5.04 -6.59 1.72
C ARG A 100 -4.93 -5.99 3.11
N SER A 101 -3.87 -6.33 3.85
CA SER A 101 -3.62 -5.79 5.20
C SER A 101 -3.49 -4.27 5.18
N MET A 102 -2.72 -3.73 4.23
CA MET A 102 -2.58 -2.29 4.02
C MET A 102 -3.94 -1.66 3.73
N LEU A 103 -4.67 -2.17 2.74
CA LEU A 103 -5.99 -1.65 2.34
C LEU A 103 -6.96 -1.57 3.53
N THR A 104 -7.08 -2.65 4.31
CA THR A 104 -7.95 -2.68 5.49
C THR A 104 -7.50 -1.69 6.56
N ALA A 105 -6.21 -1.65 6.87
CA ALA A 105 -5.67 -0.77 7.90
C ALA A 105 -5.83 0.71 7.53
N THR A 106 -5.51 1.08 6.28
CA THR A 106 -5.59 2.47 5.82
C THR A 106 -7.03 2.95 5.68
N GLY A 107 -7.95 2.10 5.19
CA GLY A 107 -9.38 2.42 5.15
C GLY A 107 -9.96 2.68 6.56
N ARG A 108 -9.57 1.86 7.56
CA ARG A 108 -9.98 2.08 8.95
C ARG A 108 -9.46 3.41 9.49
N LEU A 109 -8.16 3.71 9.29
CA LEU A 109 -7.57 4.96 9.76
C LEU A 109 -8.27 6.18 9.13
N ARG A 110 -8.53 6.15 7.83
CA ARG A 110 -9.25 7.25 7.15
C ARG A 110 -10.65 7.44 7.71
N GLY A 111 -11.40 6.37 7.94
CA GLY A 111 -12.70 6.44 8.60
C GLY A 111 -12.62 7.13 9.97
N LEU A 112 -11.70 6.69 10.82
CA LEU A 112 -11.50 7.28 12.15
C LEU A 112 -11.13 8.78 12.09
N LEU A 113 -10.27 9.17 11.15
CA LEU A 113 -9.88 10.58 10.99
C LEU A 113 -11.03 11.43 10.44
N ARG A 114 -11.84 10.89 9.52
CA ARG A 114 -13.05 11.54 9.01
C ARG A 114 -14.06 11.77 10.13
N ASP A 115 -14.30 10.77 10.97
CA ASP A 115 -15.20 10.88 12.11
C ASP A 115 -14.73 11.96 13.10
N ALA A 116 -13.42 12.07 13.31
CA ALA A 116 -12.82 13.11 14.17
C ALA A 116 -12.92 14.53 13.58
N LEU A 117 -12.99 14.69 12.26
CA LEU A 117 -13.10 15.98 11.58
C LEU A 117 -14.51 16.57 11.64
N VAL A 118 -15.54 15.73 11.52
CA VAL A 118 -16.96 16.16 11.43
C VAL A 118 -17.38 17.14 12.53
N PRO A 119 -17.12 16.90 13.83
CA PRO A 119 -17.59 17.79 14.89
C PRO A 119 -16.77 19.07 15.06
N LEU A 120 -15.64 19.24 14.36
CA LEU A 120 -14.75 20.39 14.58
C LEU A 120 -15.30 21.68 13.95
N SER A 121 -15.79 21.62 12.72
CA SER A 121 -16.39 22.75 12.01
C SER A 121 -17.14 22.29 10.75
N PRO A 122 -18.02 23.13 10.17
CA PRO A 122 -18.68 22.82 8.90
C PRO A 122 -17.70 22.54 7.75
N ASP A 123 -16.58 23.26 7.70
CA ASP A 123 -15.55 23.09 6.66
C ASP A 123 -14.80 21.76 6.84
N MET A 124 -14.57 21.32 8.08
CA MET A 124 -13.94 20.02 8.37
C MET A 124 -14.89 18.86 8.11
N ALA A 125 -16.18 19.01 8.42
CA ALA A 125 -17.21 18.05 8.02
C ALA A 125 -17.31 17.93 6.49
N ARG A 126 -17.19 19.05 5.76
CA ARG A 126 -17.11 19.04 4.29
C ARG A 126 -15.88 18.29 3.80
N LEU A 127 -14.71 18.55 4.40
CA LEU A 127 -13.48 17.85 4.05
C LEU A 127 -13.62 16.34 4.25
N ALA A 128 -14.20 15.90 5.37
CA ALA A 128 -14.46 14.50 5.67
C ALA A 128 -15.37 13.83 4.61
N GLU A 129 -16.44 14.51 4.21
CA GLU A 129 -17.35 14.03 3.16
C GLU A 129 -16.67 13.92 1.79
N VAL A 130 -15.90 14.95 1.41
CA VAL A 130 -15.14 14.94 0.16
C VAL A 130 -14.11 13.81 0.16
N ASP A 131 -13.37 13.60 1.25
CA ASP A 131 -12.43 12.49 1.39
C ASP A 131 -13.12 11.13 1.24
N ALA A 132 -14.29 10.94 1.87
CA ALA A 132 -15.08 9.71 1.81
C ALA A 132 -15.53 9.39 0.37
N VAL A 133 -16.08 10.38 -0.33
CA VAL A 133 -16.55 10.20 -1.70
C VAL A 133 -15.37 10.01 -2.67
N MET A 134 -14.25 10.69 -2.44
CA MET A 134 -13.03 10.48 -3.22
C MET A 134 -12.45 9.08 -3.00
N GLU A 135 -12.44 8.58 -1.77
CA GLU A 135 -12.06 7.19 -1.44
C GLU A 135 -12.91 6.20 -2.23
N LEU A 136 -14.24 6.31 -2.13
CA LEU A 136 -15.17 5.43 -2.81
C LEU A 136 -15.00 5.49 -4.34
N THR A 137 -14.77 6.69 -4.87
CA THR A 137 -14.68 6.94 -6.31
C THR A 137 -13.40 6.37 -6.91
N LEU A 138 -12.26 6.53 -6.22
CA LEU A 138 -10.95 6.16 -6.74
C LEU A 138 -10.52 4.73 -6.39
N SER A 139 -11.01 4.16 -5.27
CA SER A 139 -10.60 2.83 -4.78
C SER A 139 -10.67 1.72 -5.83
N PRO A 140 -11.73 1.57 -6.66
CA PRO A 140 -11.78 0.49 -7.63
C PRO A 140 -10.65 0.56 -8.68
N ARG A 141 -10.31 1.78 -9.10
CA ARG A 141 -9.23 2.01 -10.06
C ARG A 141 -7.87 1.75 -9.42
N GLU A 142 -7.65 2.26 -8.21
CA GLU A 142 -6.43 2.01 -7.44
C GLU A 142 -6.19 0.51 -7.25
N GLN A 143 -7.22 -0.22 -6.81
CA GLN A 143 -7.16 -1.67 -6.64
C GLN A 143 -6.85 -2.39 -7.95
N SER A 144 -7.49 -1.98 -9.06
CA SER A 144 -7.22 -2.56 -10.38
C SER A 144 -5.79 -2.34 -10.84
N LEU A 145 -5.24 -1.14 -10.63
CA LEU A 145 -3.85 -0.81 -10.98
C LEU A 145 -2.86 -1.58 -10.11
N LEU A 146 -3.06 -1.58 -8.78
CA LEU A 146 -2.15 -2.25 -7.86
C LEU A 146 -2.23 -3.79 -7.97
N ALA A 147 -3.34 -4.34 -8.44
CA ALA A 147 -3.45 -5.78 -8.75
C ALA A 147 -2.55 -6.23 -9.91
N THR A 148 -2.01 -5.29 -10.70
CA THR A 148 -1.05 -5.61 -11.78
C THR A 148 0.38 -5.81 -11.25
N VAL A 149 0.71 -5.25 -10.09
CA VAL A 149 2.08 -5.23 -9.55
C VAL A 149 2.65 -6.64 -9.34
N PRO A 150 1.91 -7.63 -8.80
CA PRO A 150 2.41 -9.00 -8.70
C PRO A 150 2.81 -9.62 -10.05
N ASN A 151 2.18 -9.24 -11.16
CA ASN A 151 2.56 -9.76 -12.48
C ASN A 151 3.86 -9.10 -12.98
N LEU A 152 4.06 -7.82 -12.67
CA LEU A 152 5.32 -7.11 -12.99
C LEU A 152 6.49 -7.67 -12.18
N LEU A 153 6.25 -7.97 -10.91
CA LEU A 153 7.22 -8.62 -10.04
C LEU A 153 7.55 -10.04 -10.51
N GLU A 154 6.58 -10.79 -11.04
CA GLU A 154 6.82 -12.10 -11.64
C GLU A 154 7.76 -12.01 -12.84
N ALA A 155 7.49 -11.08 -13.76
CA ALA A 155 8.36 -10.84 -14.90
C ALA A 155 9.77 -10.41 -14.46
N HIS A 156 9.88 -9.60 -13.39
CA HIS A 156 11.14 -9.19 -12.82
C HIS A 156 11.93 -10.35 -12.20
N PHE A 157 11.25 -11.19 -11.41
CA PHE A 157 11.81 -12.42 -10.84
C PHE A 157 12.42 -13.31 -11.93
N GLN A 158 11.68 -13.56 -13.02
CA GLN A 158 12.16 -14.40 -14.11
C GLN A 158 13.36 -13.78 -14.84
N ARG A 159 13.38 -12.46 -15.02
CA ARG A 159 14.53 -11.76 -15.62
C ARG A 159 15.79 -11.89 -14.75
N LEU A 160 15.67 -11.67 -13.45
CA LEU A 160 16.81 -11.78 -12.52
C LEU A 160 17.33 -13.23 -12.46
N ARG A 161 16.43 -14.22 -12.42
CA ARG A 161 16.80 -15.64 -12.46
C ARG A 161 17.53 -16.02 -13.75
N ALA A 162 17.01 -15.58 -14.90
CA ALA A 162 17.64 -15.85 -16.20
C ALA A 162 19.02 -15.19 -16.32
N ALA A 163 19.16 -13.95 -15.84
CA ALA A 163 20.44 -13.25 -15.81
C ALA A 163 21.47 -13.97 -14.93
N ALA A 164 21.06 -14.47 -13.76
CA ALA A 164 21.95 -15.25 -12.89
C ALA A 164 22.42 -16.54 -13.57
N ALA A 165 21.51 -17.28 -14.21
CA ALA A 165 21.84 -18.52 -14.91
C ALA A 165 22.81 -18.30 -16.09
N ALA A 166 22.71 -17.17 -16.79
CA ALA A 166 23.59 -16.83 -17.90
C ALA A 166 25.03 -16.49 -17.47
N HIS A 167 25.24 -16.10 -16.21
CA HIS A 167 26.55 -15.75 -15.65
C HIS A 167 27.13 -16.87 -14.76
N ALA A 168 26.47 -18.03 -14.68
CA ALA A 168 26.98 -19.17 -13.93
C ALA A 168 28.23 -19.74 -14.64
N PRO A 169 29.34 -19.97 -13.91
CA PRO A 169 30.54 -20.57 -14.48
C PRO A 169 30.27 -22.00 -14.97
N ASP A 170 31.03 -22.45 -15.97
CA ASP A 170 30.90 -23.78 -16.56
C ASP A 170 31.10 -24.86 -15.47
N PRO A 171 30.10 -25.71 -15.18
CA PRO A 171 30.17 -26.72 -14.12
C PRO A 171 31.24 -27.78 -14.39
N SER A 172 31.80 -27.85 -15.61
CA SER A 172 32.92 -28.75 -15.93
C SER A 172 34.29 -28.27 -15.43
N LEU A 173 34.39 -27.05 -14.87
CA LEU A 173 35.66 -26.44 -14.43
C LEU A 173 35.81 -26.25 -12.91
N THR A 174 34.82 -26.61 -12.09
CA THR A 174 34.84 -26.36 -10.64
C THR A 174 34.30 -27.54 -9.82
N ASP A 175 35.20 -28.21 -9.09
CA ASP A 175 34.93 -29.32 -8.15
C ASP A 175 34.60 -28.80 -6.71
N VAL A 176 33.99 -27.62 -6.61
CA VAL A 176 33.75 -26.92 -5.34
C VAL A 176 32.25 -26.73 -5.13
N SER A 177 31.77 -27.02 -3.92
CA SER A 177 30.38 -26.79 -3.49
C SER A 177 29.87 -25.41 -3.93
N PRO A 178 28.57 -25.30 -4.33
CA PRO A 178 28.01 -24.06 -4.84
C PRO A 178 28.22 -22.93 -3.83
N ALA A 179 28.93 -21.90 -4.28
CA ALA A 179 29.29 -20.73 -3.49
C ALA A 179 28.08 -19.80 -3.28
N PRO A 180 28.10 -18.90 -2.27
CA PRO A 180 27.01 -17.95 -1.94
C PRO A 180 26.53 -17.03 -3.09
N SER A 181 27.22 -17.01 -4.23
CA SER A 181 26.85 -16.30 -5.46
C SER A 181 25.51 -16.73 -6.07
N ASP A 182 25.01 -17.94 -5.80
CA ASP A 182 23.75 -18.45 -6.39
C ASP A 182 22.49 -17.76 -5.83
N THR A 183 22.61 -17.02 -4.71
CA THR A 183 21.46 -16.36 -4.05
C THR A 183 21.42 -14.85 -4.21
N ALA A 184 22.47 -14.23 -4.76
CA ALA A 184 22.58 -12.77 -4.87
C ALA A 184 21.46 -12.13 -5.71
N TRP A 185 21.04 -12.78 -6.80
CA TRP A 185 19.92 -12.32 -7.63
C TRP A 185 18.59 -12.35 -6.88
N LEU A 186 18.43 -13.31 -5.97
CA LEU A 186 17.22 -13.48 -5.18
C LEU A 186 17.17 -12.45 -4.03
N ASP A 187 18.31 -12.14 -3.43
CA ASP A 187 18.40 -11.05 -2.46
C ASP A 187 18.09 -9.70 -3.08
N LEU A 188 18.58 -9.45 -4.31
CA LEU A 188 18.20 -8.28 -5.09
C LEU A 188 16.68 -8.26 -5.35
N PHE A 189 16.11 -9.38 -5.80
CA PHE A 189 14.67 -9.49 -6.01
C PHE A 189 13.86 -9.18 -4.73
N ARG A 190 14.29 -9.73 -3.58
CA ARG A 190 13.65 -9.45 -2.28
C ARG A 190 13.75 -7.97 -1.93
N GLN A 191 14.89 -7.33 -2.14
CA GLN A 191 15.05 -5.89 -1.89
C GLN A 191 14.11 -5.06 -2.77
N ASP A 192 13.98 -5.40 -4.05
CA ASP A 192 13.08 -4.73 -4.98
C ASP A 192 11.60 -4.92 -4.58
N LEU A 193 11.21 -6.16 -4.24
CA LEU A 193 9.88 -6.50 -3.74
C LEU A 193 9.49 -5.62 -2.53
N HIS A 194 10.39 -5.51 -1.54
CA HIS A 194 10.14 -4.69 -0.35
C HIS A 194 10.12 -3.20 -0.67
N SER A 195 10.95 -2.73 -1.60
CA SER A 195 10.94 -1.34 -2.04
C SER A 195 9.60 -0.97 -2.68
N VAL A 196 9.05 -1.87 -3.51
CA VAL A 196 7.71 -1.72 -4.09
C VAL A 196 6.62 -1.73 -3.03
N LEU A 197 6.66 -2.64 -2.06
CA LEU A 197 5.69 -2.71 -0.96
C LEU A 197 5.71 -1.44 -0.08
N ARG A 198 6.89 -0.89 0.20
CA ARG A 198 7.04 0.38 0.94
C ARG A 198 6.50 1.56 0.12
N ALA A 199 6.80 1.63 -1.16
CA ALA A 199 6.26 2.66 -2.03
C ALA A 199 4.72 2.59 -2.13
N GLU A 200 4.14 1.38 -2.20
CA GLU A 200 2.69 1.21 -2.13
C GLU A 200 2.13 1.70 -0.79
N LEU A 201 2.77 1.33 0.33
CA LEU A 201 2.37 1.80 1.66
C LEU A 201 2.40 3.33 1.76
N ASP A 202 3.46 3.97 1.28
CA ASP A 202 3.60 5.43 1.26
C ASP A 202 2.44 6.06 0.50
N VAL A 203 2.16 5.62 -0.73
CA VAL A 203 1.04 6.12 -1.54
C VAL A 203 -0.29 6.02 -0.78
N ARG A 204 -0.56 4.90 -0.11
CA ARG A 204 -1.79 4.69 0.67
C ARG A 204 -1.87 5.56 1.93
N PHE A 205 -0.74 6.05 2.44
CA PHE A 205 -0.68 6.92 3.61
C PHE A 205 -0.84 8.41 3.28
N HIS A 206 -0.67 8.85 2.04
CA HIS A 206 -0.81 10.27 1.68
C HIS A 206 -2.17 10.89 2.10
N PRO A 207 -3.34 10.22 1.90
CA PRO A 207 -4.62 10.77 2.36
C PRO A 207 -4.70 10.87 3.89
N ILE A 208 -4.11 9.90 4.61
CA ILE A 208 -4.07 9.88 6.07
C ILE A 208 -3.23 11.07 6.58
N GLU A 209 -2.06 11.29 5.99
CA GLU A 209 -1.18 12.42 6.33
C GLU A 209 -1.87 13.76 6.05
N ALA A 210 -2.65 13.88 4.98
CA ALA A 210 -3.43 15.07 4.66
C ALA A 210 -4.54 15.34 5.68
N LEU A 211 -5.29 14.31 6.09
CA LEU A 211 -6.33 14.44 7.13
C LEU A 211 -5.73 14.80 8.49
N LEU A 212 -4.59 14.21 8.86
CA LEU A 212 -3.84 14.60 10.06
C LEU A 212 -3.36 16.05 10.00
N ALA A 213 -2.88 16.51 8.84
CA ALA A 213 -2.50 17.91 8.66
C ALA A 213 -3.69 18.86 8.87
N ALA A 214 -4.88 18.50 8.38
CA ALA A 214 -6.09 19.28 8.61
C ALA A 214 -6.45 19.35 10.11
N LEU A 215 -6.34 18.23 10.84
CA LEU A 215 -6.56 18.17 12.29
C LEU A 215 -5.58 19.03 13.10
N ARG A 216 -4.34 19.19 12.63
CA ARG A 216 -3.33 20.07 13.26
C ARG A 216 -3.60 21.55 13.03
N SER A 217 -4.19 21.89 11.89
CA SER A 217 -4.50 23.28 11.52
C SER A 217 -5.79 23.83 12.16
N ARG A 218 -6.37 23.09 13.10
CA ARG A 218 -7.55 23.49 13.87
C ARG A 218 -7.31 24.76 14.70
#